data_AF-A0A950D2Q7-F1
#
_entry.id   AF-A0A950D2Q7-F1
#
_cell.length_a   1.000
_cell.length_b   1.000
_cell.length_c   1.000
_cell.angle_alpha   90.00
_cell.angle_beta   90.00
_cell.angle_gamma   90.00
#
_symmetry.space_group_name_H-M   'P 1'
#
loop_
_entity.id
_entity.type
_entity.pdbx_description
1 polymer ?
#
loop_
_entity_poly.entity_id
_entity_poly.type
_entity_poly.pdbx_seq_one_letter_code
_entity_poly.pdbx_strand_id
1 'polypeptide(L)'
;MTEPSTPPAVCKTLGGPWGEDLDPGRVALPRHEALKVEWETLLLEGDGLPLAIQWHPIGDARVLVVANGSFLLNGALLNRARRPLAERVADWVGDPPRRVAFVEGGRVLGGRRGPPSVFELLRVSPFGWVAAQMLALGLAACMARAPRLGRPRPEAPSDEDRPAAHPEALGALLAKTRQAADARAILDTYRRWRYPSAAHRAPNAAVDRAPGSFPPSRPPAGPPGSPEPHATRTPVCPPEPPAHE
;
A
#
# COMPACT_ATOMS: atom_id res chain seq x y z
N MET A 1 -0.78 29.64 -1.66
CA MET A 1 -2.15 30.20 -1.75
C MET A 1 -2.57 30.07 -3.21
N THR A 2 -3.37 29.05 -3.53
CA THR A 2 -3.88 28.83 -4.89
C THR A 2 -5.17 29.62 -4.98
N GLU A 3 -5.22 30.66 -5.81
CA GLU A 3 -6.47 31.38 -6.07
C GLU A 3 -7.53 30.39 -6.59
N PRO A 4 -8.79 30.53 -6.15
CA PRO A 4 -9.88 29.70 -6.64
C PRO A 4 -10.02 29.91 -8.15
N SER A 5 -9.77 28.85 -8.92
CA SER A 5 -9.99 28.77 -10.36
C SER A 5 -11.40 29.24 -10.69
N THR A 6 -11.54 30.47 -11.17
CA THR A 6 -12.82 31.02 -11.62
C THR A 6 -13.30 30.17 -12.80
N PRO A 7 -14.58 29.76 -12.84
CA PRO A 7 -15.09 28.98 -13.98
C PRO A 7 -14.88 29.75 -15.29
N PRO A 8 -14.57 29.05 -16.40
CA PRO A 8 -14.28 29.70 -17.67
C PRO A 8 -15.49 30.51 -18.13
N ALA A 9 -15.35 31.83 -18.12
CA ALA A 9 -16.38 32.74 -18.61
C ALA A 9 -16.35 32.77 -20.13
N VAL A 10 -17.49 32.81 -20.81
CA VAL A 10 -17.50 32.97 -22.28
C VAL A 10 -17.31 34.45 -22.63
N CYS A 11 -16.45 34.73 -23.61
CA CYS A 11 -16.23 36.10 -24.10
C CYS A 11 -17.53 36.70 -24.65
N LYS A 12 -17.88 37.90 -24.22
CA LYS A 12 -19.06 38.65 -24.66
C LYS A 12 -18.76 39.57 -25.83
N THR A 13 -17.53 40.05 -25.91
CA THR A 13 -17.03 40.86 -27.03
C THR A 13 -15.80 40.22 -27.64
N LEU A 14 -15.59 40.46 -28.94
CA LEU A 14 -14.37 40.12 -29.66
C LEU A 14 -13.86 41.38 -30.36
N GLY A 15 -12.53 41.56 -30.35
CA GLY A 15 -11.84 42.69 -30.95
C GLY A 15 -10.51 42.28 -31.58
N GLY A 16 -9.78 43.26 -32.11
CA GLY A 16 -8.54 43.04 -32.86
C GLY A 16 -8.80 42.56 -34.30
N PRO A 17 -7.75 42.48 -35.13
CA PRO A 17 -7.88 42.14 -36.56
C PRO A 17 -8.48 40.76 -36.80
N TRP A 18 -8.34 39.82 -35.87
CA TRP A 18 -8.97 38.50 -35.95
C TRP A 18 -10.33 38.44 -35.27
N GLY A 19 -10.79 39.52 -34.64
CA GLY A 19 -12.15 39.63 -34.12
C GLY A 19 -13.12 40.22 -35.14
N GLU A 20 -12.60 40.89 -36.17
CA GLU A 20 -13.40 41.51 -37.24
C GLU A 20 -14.32 40.48 -37.90
N ASP A 21 -15.58 40.87 -38.11
CA ASP A 21 -16.66 40.07 -38.71
C ASP A 21 -17.13 38.82 -37.93
N LEU A 22 -16.70 38.66 -36.67
CA LEU A 22 -17.16 37.55 -35.82
C LEU A 22 -18.21 37.97 -34.81
N ASP A 23 -19.31 37.21 -34.76
CA ASP A 23 -20.33 37.35 -33.72
C ASP A 23 -19.86 36.63 -32.42
N PRO A 24 -19.51 37.36 -31.34
CA PRO A 24 -18.99 36.77 -30.11
C PRO A 24 -19.93 35.72 -29.50
N GLY A 25 -21.25 35.93 -29.61
CA GLY A 25 -22.24 35.02 -29.06
C GLY A 25 -22.27 33.67 -29.78
N ARG A 26 -21.97 33.64 -31.07
CA ARG A 26 -21.92 32.41 -31.87
C ARG A 26 -20.58 31.69 -31.75
N VAL A 27 -19.49 32.44 -31.64
CA VAL A 27 -18.15 31.84 -31.45
C VAL A 27 -18.04 31.22 -30.06
N ALA A 28 -18.61 31.88 -29.04
CA ALA A 28 -18.65 31.41 -27.66
C ALA A 28 -17.28 30.91 -27.17
N LEU A 29 -16.24 31.73 -27.32
CA LEU A 29 -14.90 31.38 -26.86
C LEU A 29 -14.84 31.36 -25.33
N PRO A 30 -14.35 30.27 -24.71
CA PRO A 30 -14.07 30.29 -23.29
C PRO A 30 -12.91 31.25 -23.02
N ARG A 31 -13.03 32.01 -21.94
CA ARG A 31 -12.00 32.88 -21.41
C ARG A 31 -11.27 32.14 -20.30
N HIS A 32 -9.98 31.94 -20.49
CA HIS A 32 -9.06 31.47 -19.47
C HIS A 32 -8.17 32.63 -19.01
N GLU A 33 -7.02 32.31 -18.43
CA GLU A 33 -6.00 33.28 -18.03
C GLU A 33 -5.62 34.18 -19.22
N ALA A 34 -5.61 35.50 -18.99
CA ALA A 34 -5.28 36.47 -20.02
C ALA A 34 -3.77 36.54 -20.25
N LEU A 35 -3.35 36.79 -21.49
CA LEU A 35 -1.96 37.04 -21.80
C LEU A 35 -1.56 38.42 -21.25
N LYS A 36 -0.31 38.55 -20.81
CA LYS A 36 0.28 39.86 -20.55
C LYS A 36 0.92 40.33 -21.85
N VAL A 37 0.55 41.51 -22.30
CA VAL A 37 1.07 42.12 -23.53
C VAL A 37 1.84 43.35 -23.13
N GLU A 38 3.12 43.37 -23.48
CA GLU A 38 4.01 44.49 -23.20
C GLU A 38 4.54 45.12 -24.51
N TRP A 39 4.91 44.30 -25.48
CA TRP A 39 5.52 44.73 -26.75
C TRP A 39 5.09 43.88 -27.96
N GLU A 40 4.18 42.94 -27.75
CA GLU A 40 3.67 42.02 -28.78
C GLU A 40 2.53 42.64 -29.61
N THR A 41 2.34 42.12 -30.82
CA THR A 41 1.23 42.56 -31.68
C THR A 41 -0.04 41.81 -31.29
N LEU A 42 -1.07 42.56 -30.89
CA LEU A 42 -2.39 42.02 -30.58
C LEU A 42 -3.11 41.59 -31.86
N LEU A 43 -3.51 40.31 -31.92
CA LEU A 43 -4.23 39.74 -33.05
C LEU A 43 -5.71 39.49 -32.74
N LEU A 44 -5.99 39.00 -31.53
CA LEU A 44 -7.36 38.74 -31.07
C LEU A 44 -7.52 39.23 -29.63
N GLU A 45 -8.60 39.96 -29.40
CA GLU A 45 -9.02 40.44 -28.09
C GLU A 45 -10.40 39.87 -27.75
N GLY A 46 -10.64 39.55 -26.49
CA GLY A 46 -11.97 39.20 -26.00
C GLY A 46 -12.23 39.85 -24.63
N ASP A 47 -13.34 40.59 -24.51
CA ASP A 47 -13.69 41.36 -23.30
C ASP A 47 -12.59 42.30 -22.77
N GLY A 48 -11.83 42.97 -23.65
CA GLY A 48 -10.74 43.84 -23.20
C GLY A 48 -9.41 43.10 -22.94
N LEU A 49 -9.37 41.78 -23.14
CA LEU A 49 -8.22 40.95 -22.78
C LEU A 49 -7.60 40.29 -24.01
N PRO A 50 -6.26 40.25 -24.11
CA PRO A 50 -5.56 39.65 -25.23
C PRO A 50 -5.69 38.13 -25.22
N LEU A 51 -6.26 37.59 -26.30
CA LEU A 51 -6.47 36.15 -26.49
C LEU A 51 -5.49 35.54 -27.50
N ALA A 52 -5.04 36.30 -28.49
CA ALA A 52 -3.98 35.88 -29.40
C ALA A 52 -3.04 37.04 -29.69
N ILE A 53 -1.74 36.76 -29.61
CA ILE A 53 -0.68 37.74 -29.88
C ILE A 53 0.40 37.12 -30.75
N GLN A 54 1.01 37.97 -31.58
CA GLN A 54 2.22 37.63 -32.29
C GLN A 54 3.42 38.16 -31.51
N TRP A 55 4.24 37.22 -31.05
CA TRP A 55 5.52 37.51 -30.45
C TRP A 55 6.60 37.51 -31.53
N HIS A 56 7.43 38.54 -31.50
CA HIS A 56 8.58 38.73 -32.39
C HIS A 56 9.86 38.40 -31.60
N PRO A 57 10.25 37.12 -31.49
CA PRO A 57 11.53 36.76 -30.89
C PRO A 57 12.69 37.25 -31.76
N ILE A 58 13.89 37.19 -31.19
CA ILE A 58 15.13 37.55 -31.90
C ILE A 58 15.34 36.58 -33.09
N GLY A 59 15.35 37.11 -34.31
CA GLY A 59 15.57 36.38 -35.57
C GLY A 59 14.34 36.30 -36.48
N ASP A 60 14.31 35.36 -37.42
CA ASP A 60 13.20 35.17 -38.39
C ASP A 60 12.08 34.25 -37.88
N ALA A 61 12.15 33.82 -36.62
CA ALA A 61 11.12 32.98 -36.02
C ALA A 61 9.88 33.82 -35.72
N ARG A 62 8.71 33.35 -36.18
CA ARG A 62 7.41 33.94 -35.82
C ARG A 62 6.76 33.06 -34.78
N VAL A 63 6.34 33.64 -33.66
CA VAL A 63 5.70 32.90 -32.58
C VAL A 63 4.29 33.44 -32.40
N LEU A 64 3.30 32.56 -32.58
CA LEU A 64 1.91 32.85 -32.25
C LEU A 64 1.63 32.30 -30.86
N VAL A 65 1.20 33.17 -29.96
CA VAL A 65 0.78 32.80 -28.61
C VAL A 65 -0.72 32.97 -28.54
N VAL A 66 -1.42 31.90 -28.18
CA VAL A 66 -2.88 31.89 -28.04
C VAL A 66 -3.22 31.48 -26.61
N ALA A 67 -3.91 32.36 -25.89
CA ALA A 67 -4.36 32.15 -24.51
C ALA A 67 -5.31 30.94 -24.42
N ASN A 68 -6.14 30.76 -25.46
CA ASN A 68 -7.06 29.65 -25.58
C ASN A 68 -7.11 29.11 -27.03
N GLY A 69 -6.44 27.98 -27.26
CA GLY A 69 -6.45 27.26 -28.54
C GLY A 69 -7.70 26.40 -28.80
N SER A 70 -8.76 26.53 -28.01
CA SER A 70 -9.95 25.66 -28.13
C SER A 70 -10.59 25.69 -29.51
N PHE A 71 -10.52 26.80 -30.25
CA PHE A 71 -11.06 26.90 -31.62
C PHE A 71 -10.23 26.11 -32.65
N LEU A 72 -9.02 25.67 -32.31
CA LEU A 72 -8.19 24.81 -33.15
C LEU A 72 -8.47 23.31 -32.91
N LEU A 73 -9.25 22.96 -31.88
CA LEU A 73 -9.58 21.57 -31.58
C LEU A 73 -10.62 21.03 -32.56
N ASN A 74 -10.47 19.78 -32.98
CA ASN A 74 -11.38 19.11 -33.92
C ASN A 74 -12.86 19.26 -33.53
N GLY A 75 -13.19 19.09 -32.25
CA GLY A 75 -14.57 19.23 -31.77
C GLY A 75 -15.10 20.66 -31.86
N ALA A 76 -14.25 21.67 -31.70
CA ALA A 76 -14.65 23.07 -31.78
C ALA A 76 -14.86 23.54 -33.22
N LEU A 77 -14.15 22.96 -34.19
CA LEU A 77 -14.32 23.24 -35.62
C LEU A 77 -15.68 22.79 -36.18
N LEU A 78 -16.42 21.95 -35.44
CA LEU A 78 -17.82 21.64 -35.77
C LEU A 78 -18.70 22.88 -35.68
N ASN A 79 -18.39 23.82 -34.78
CA ASN A 79 -19.02 25.13 -34.77
C ASN A 79 -18.47 25.98 -35.91
N ARG A 80 -19.30 26.22 -36.93
CA ARG A 80 -18.93 27.01 -38.12
C ARG A 80 -18.44 28.41 -37.77
N ALA A 81 -18.94 29.01 -36.69
CA ALA A 81 -18.50 30.34 -36.26
C ALA A 81 -17.03 30.38 -35.80
N ARG A 82 -16.43 29.23 -35.42
CA ARG A 82 -15.03 29.14 -34.98
C ARG A 82 -14.05 28.86 -36.12
N ARG A 83 -14.54 28.44 -37.30
CA ARG A 83 -13.69 28.10 -38.46
C ARG A 83 -12.88 29.28 -38.99
N PRO A 84 -13.43 30.51 -39.10
CA PRO A 84 -12.65 31.64 -39.59
C PRO A 84 -11.43 31.95 -38.70
N LEU A 85 -11.52 31.68 -37.39
CA LEU A 85 -10.36 31.83 -36.50
C LEU A 85 -9.25 30.81 -36.79
N ALA A 86 -9.64 29.56 -37.09
CA ALA A 86 -8.68 28.53 -37.47
C ALA A 86 -8.05 28.81 -38.85
N GLU A 87 -8.85 29.33 -39.79
CA GLU A 87 -8.37 29.80 -41.09
C GLU A 87 -7.37 30.95 -40.93
N ARG A 88 -7.67 31.95 -40.09
CA ARG A 88 -6.72 33.05 -39.78
C ARG A 88 -5.41 32.55 -39.19
N VAL A 89 -5.43 31.48 -38.38
CA VAL A 89 -4.20 30.84 -37.88
C VAL A 89 -3.43 30.17 -39.03
N ALA A 90 -4.11 29.47 -39.93
CA ALA A 90 -3.49 28.87 -41.10
C ALA A 90 -2.87 29.93 -42.03
N ASP A 91 -3.60 31.01 -42.31
CA ASP A 91 -3.14 32.15 -43.10
C ASP A 91 -1.92 32.83 -42.46
N TRP A 92 -1.91 32.95 -41.14
CA TRP A 92 -0.77 33.49 -40.39
C TRP A 92 0.48 32.62 -40.52
N VAL A 93 0.32 31.29 -40.48
CA VAL A 93 1.42 30.33 -40.73
C VAL A 93 1.95 30.51 -42.16
N GLY A 94 1.06 30.69 -43.13
CA GLY A 94 1.36 30.90 -44.55
C GLY A 94 1.67 29.61 -45.32
N ASP A 95 1.98 29.74 -46.61
CA ASP A 95 2.15 28.63 -47.55
C ASP A 95 3.42 27.76 -47.33
N PRO A 96 3.41 26.46 -47.72
CA PRO A 96 4.36 25.44 -47.25
C PRO A 96 5.72 25.37 -47.98
N PRO A 97 6.74 24.66 -47.41
CA PRO A 97 6.72 23.92 -46.15
C PRO A 97 7.47 24.63 -45.01
N ARG A 98 6.75 24.95 -43.92
CA ARG A 98 7.34 25.45 -42.67
C ARG A 98 7.33 24.38 -41.58
N ARG A 99 8.36 24.38 -40.73
CA ARG A 99 8.42 23.53 -39.54
C ARG A 99 7.58 24.19 -38.45
N VAL A 100 6.38 23.67 -38.22
CA VAL A 100 5.46 24.15 -37.17
C VAL A 100 5.56 23.20 -35.98
N ALA A 101 5.75 23.77 -34.79
CA ALA A 101 5.71 23.04 -33.53
C ALA A 101 4.63 23.67 -32.65
N PHE A 102 3.74 22.82 -32.12
CA PHE A 102 2.77 23.23 -31.10
C PHE A 102 3.36 22.96 -29.74
N VAL A 103 3.36 23.97 -28.87
CA VAL A 103 3.81 23.82 -27.49
C VAL A 103 2.66 24.18 -26.57
N GLU A 104 2.09 23.17 -25.93
CA GLU A 104 1.02 23.32 -24.96
C GLU A 104 1.58 23.20 -23.53
N GLY A 105 1.22 24.13 -22.65
CA GLY A 105 1.39 23.96 -21.21
C GLY A 105 1.92 25.17 -20.45
N GLY A 106 1.65 25.21 -19.14
CA GLY A 106 2.09 26.27 -18.23
C GLY A 106 3.60 26.38 -18.01
N ARG A 107 4.43 25.58 -18.72
CA ARG A 107 5.89 25.66 -18.71
C ARG A 107 6.48 26.55 -19.80
N VAL A 108 5.71 26.89 -20.84
CA VAL A 108 6.18 27.70 -21.97
C VAL A 108 6.40 29.15 -21.58
N LEU A 109 5.64 29.65 -20.59
CA LEU A 109 5.73 31.01 -20.04
C LEU A 109 6.72 31.14 -18.87
N GLY A 110 7.75 30.28 -18.78
CA GLY A 110 8.80 30.39 -17.76
C GLY A 110 8.42 29.87 -16.37
N GLY A 111 7.28 29.20 -16.22
CA GLY A 111 6.90 28.54 -14.98
C GLY A 111 7.77 27.31 -14.69
N ARG A 112 8.86 27.48 -13.94
CA ARG A 112 9.56 26.39 -13.24
C ARG A 112 8.63 25.82 -12.16
N ARG A 113 7.61 25.06 -12.57
CA ARG A 113 6.99 24.06 -11.71
C ARG A 113 7.87 22.83 -11.80
N GLY A 114 8.63 22.58 -10.73
CA GLY A 114 9.36 21.32 -10.53
C GLY A 114 8.44 20.11 -10.75
N PRO A 115 8.98 18.89 -10.86
CA PRO A 115 8.14 17.70 -10.95
C PRO A 115 7.06 17.76 -9.87
N PRO A 116 5.77 17.55 -10.22
CA PRO A 116 4.68 17.65 -9.26
C PRO A 116 5.01 16.74 -8.08
N SER A 117 4.87 17.26 -6.86
CA SER A 117 5.11 16.43 -5.67
C SER A 117 4.16 15.23 -5.69
N VAL A 118 4.59 14.10 -5.11
CA VAL A 118 3.75 12.89 -5.01
C VAL A 118 2.39 13.23 -4.37
N PHE A 119 2.36 14.19 -3.44
CA PHE A 119 1.15 14.70 -2.81
C PHE A 119 0.25 15.52 -3.75
N GLU A 120 0.82 16.27 -4.71
CA GLU A 120 0.02 16.94 -5.74
C GLU A 120 -0.60 15.91 -6.69
N LEU A 121 0.14 14.86 -7.05
CA LEU A 121 -0.35 13.81 -7.94
C LEU A 121 -1.51 13.02 -7.30
N LEU A 122 -1.45 12.78 -5.99
CA LEU A 122 -2.55 12.16 -5.22
C LEU A 122 -3.84 13.00 -5.18
N ARG A 123 -3.78 14.31 -5.45
CA ARG A 123 -4.97 15.18 -5.50
C ARG A 123 -5.62 15.26 -6.88
N VAL A 124 -4.97 14.73 -7.92
CA VAL A 124 -5.51 14.72 -9.28
C VAL A 124 -6.41 13.49 -9.45
N SER A 125 -7.66 13.69 -9.89
CA SER A 125 -8.52 12.60 -10.34
C SER A 125 -7.97 12.05 -11.67
N PRO A 126 -7.74 10.73 -11.85
CA PRO A 126 -8.24 9.59 -11.06
C PRO A 126 -7.26 9.00 -10.02
N PHE A 127 -6.03 9.51 -9.92
CA PHE A 127 -4.96 8.92 -9.10
C PHE A 127 -5.29 8.91 -7.60
N GLY A 128 -5.94 9.97 -7.09
CA GLY A 128 -6.38 10.01 -5.70
C GLY A 128 -7.36 8.89 -5.33
N TRP A 129 -8.24 8.51 -6.27
CA TRP A 129 -9.18 7.42 -6.05
C TRP A 129 -8.45 6.07 -5.94
N VAL A 130 -7.52 5.80 -6.85
CA VAL A 130 -6.71 4.56 -6.82
C VAL A 130 -5.90 4.47 -5.52
N ALA A 131 -5.29 5.57 -5.08
CA ALA A 131 -4.54 5.61 -3.84
C ALA A 131 -5.43 5.36 -2.60
N ALA A 132 -6.64 5.91 -2.57
CA ALA A 132 -7.60 5.65 -1.51
C ALA A 132 -8.01 4.17 -1.44
N GLN A 133 -8.22 3.53 -2.60
CA GLN A 133 -8.52 2.10 -2.67
C GLN A 133 -7.35 1.25 -2.15
N MET A 134 -6.11 1.58 -2.54
CA MET A 134 -4.91 0.89 -2.06
C MET A 134 -4.72 1.07 -0.55
N LEU A 135 -4.98 2.26 -0.01
CA LEU A 135 -4.91 2.53 1.42
C LEU A 135 -5.97 1.73 2.19
N ALA A 136 -7.21 1.69 1.69
CA ALA A 136 -8.28 0.91 2.29
C ALA A 136 -7.96 -0.59 2.31
N LEU A 137 -7.43 -1.13 1.20
CA LEU A 137 -6.99 -2.52 1.12
C LEU A 137 -5.82 -2.81 2.08
N GLY A 138 -4.86 -1.89 2.16
CA GLY A 138 -3.74 -1.99 3.10
C GLY A 138 -4.23 -2.01 4.56
N LEU A 139 -5.18 -1.14 4.90
CA LEU A 139 -5.78 -1.09 6.24
C LEU A 139 -6.53 -2.38 6.55
N ALA A 140 -7.33 -2.89 5.60
CA ALA A 140 -8.03 -4.16 5.75
C ALA A 140 -7.06 -5.34 5.93
N ALA A 141 -5.96 -5.37 5.18
CA ALA A 141 -4.91 -6.37 5.34
C ALA A 141 -4.22 -6.27 6.71
N CYS A 142 -3.95 -5.05 7.18
CA CYS A 142 -3.41 -4.79 8.51
C CYS A 142 -4.37 -5.25 9.61
N MET A 143 -5.67 -5.01 9.48
CA MET A 143 -6.68 -5.51 10.43
C MET A 143 -6.84 -7.03 10.37
N ALA A 144 -6.76 -7.64 9.18
CA ALA A 144 -6.81 -9.08 9.01
C ALA A 144 -5.58 -9.79 9.59
N ARG A 145 -4.41 -9.14 9.54
CA ARG A 145 -3.16 -9.62 10.14
C ARG A 145 -2.91 -9.11 11.54
N ALA A 146 -3.76 -8.21 12.05
CA ALA A 146 -3.64 -7.75 13.42
C ALA A 146 -3.67 -8.99 14.31
N PRO A 147 -2.65 -9.19 15.18
CA PRO A 147 -2.63 -10.33 16.07
C PRO A 147 -3.95 -10.28 16.82
N ARG A 148 -4.77 -11.33 16.66
CA ARG A 148 -6.05 -11.44 17.35
C ARG A 148 -5.75 -11.23 18.83
N LEU A 149 -6.07 -10.04 19.34
CA LEU A 149 -6.03 -9.70 20.76
C LEU A 149 -7.17 -10.47 21.41
N GLY A 150 -6.96 -11.78 21.52
CA GLY A 150 -7.91 -12.76 21.97
C GLY A 150 -7.14 -13.88 22.64
N ARG A 151 -7.67 -14.33 23.78
CA ARG A 151 -7.09 -15.39 24.60
C ARG A 151 -6.79 -16.60 23.70
N PRO A 152 -5.55 -17.15 23.71
CA PRO A 152 -5.20 -18.30 22.90
C PRO A 152 -6.22 -19.41 23.17
N ARG A 153 -6.88 -19.87 22.10
CA ARG A 153 -7.82 -20.98 22.18
C ARG A 153 -6.97 -22.19 22.54
N PRO A 154 -7.24 -22.89 23.66
CA PRO A 154 -6.45 -24.06 24.01
C PRO A 154 -6.53 -25.05 22.85
N GLU A 155 -5.36 -25.53 22.38
CA GLU A 155 -5.29 -26.61 21.40
C GLU A 155 -6.17 -27.77 21.88
N ALA A 156 -6.79 -28.48 20.92
CA ALA A 156 -7.45 -29.72 21.24
C ALA A 156 -6.42 -30.66 21.90
N PRO A 157 -6.76 -31.35 23.01
CA PRO A 157 -5.82 -32.24 23.67
C PRO A 157 -5.30 -33.26 22.65
N SER A 158 -3.99 -33.25 22.42
CA SER A 158 -3.34 -34.24 21.57
C SER A 158 -3.45 -35.58 22.28
N ASP A 159 -3.96 -36.61 21.60
CA ASP A 159 -4.02 -37.96 22.16
C ASP A 159 -2.59 -38.58 22.30
N GLU A 160 -1.56 -37.85 21.87
CA GLU A 160 -0.13 -38.16 22.07
C GLU A 160 0.30 -38.11 23.53
N ASP A 161 -0.39 -37.35 24.39
CA ASP A 161 -0.11 -37.30 25.83
C ASP A 161 -0.68 -38.51 26.59
N ARG A 162 -1.42 -39.40 25.90
CA ARG A 162 -1.91 -40.65 26.52
C ARG A 162 -0.76 -41.66 26.56
N PRO A 163 -0.34 -42.14 27.75
CA PRO A 163 0.71 -43.16 27.85
C PRO A 163 0.35 -44.49 27.16
N ALA A 164 -0.94 -44.72 26.86
CA ALA A 164 -1.42 -45.87 26.11
C ALA A 164 -1.39 -45.69 24.56
N ALA A 165 -1.22 -44.47 24.04
CA ALA A 165 -1.23 -44.23 22.60
C ALA A 165 -0.03 -44.89 21.88
N HIS A 166 1.13 -44.92 22.53
CA HIS A 166 2.33 -45.57 22.00
C HIS A 166 2.20 -47.10 21.84
N PRO A 167 1.79 -47.88 22.86
CA PRO A 167 1.57 -49.32 22.69
C PRO A 167 0.42 -49.64 21.73
N GLU A 168 -0.61 -48.80 21.66
CA GLU A 168 -1.71 -48.97 20.67
C GLU A 168 -1.21 -48.78 19.23
N ALA A 169 -0.38 -47.76 18.97
CA ALA A 169 0.22 -47.53 17.67
C ALA A 169 1.19 -48.67 17.27
N LEU A 170 1.98 -49.18 18.21
CA LEU A 170 2.86 -50.33 17.98
C LEU A 170 2.05 -51.60 17.68
N GLY A 171 0.96 -51.83 18.41
CA GLY A 171 0.04 -52.92 18.16
C GLY A 171 -0.60 -52.86 16.77
N ALA A 172 -1.04 -51.67 16.35
CA ALA A 172 -1.60 -51.45 15.02
C ALA A 172 -0.57 -51.71 13.90
N LEU A 173 0.68 -51.30 14.11
CA LEU A 173 1.77 -51.53 13.15
C LEU A 173 2.11 -53.02 13.01
N LEU A 174 2.17 -53.77 14.12
CA LEU A 174 2.41 -55.22 14.11
C LEU A 174 1.24 -56.00 13.49
N ALA A 175 0.00 -55.54 13.72
CA ALA A 175 -1.19 -56.11 13.08
C ALA A 175 -1.15 -55.92 11.55
N LYS A 176 -0.73 -54.73 11.08
CA LYS A 176 -0.66 -54.41 9.65
C LYS A 176 0.44 -55.18 8.92
N THR A 177 1.56 -55.45 9.59
CA THR A 177 2.71 -56.19 9.02
C THR A 177 2.56 -57.72 9.10
N ARG A 178 1.49 -58.23 9.74
CA ARG A 178 1.21 -59.67 9.97
C ARG A 178 2.33 -60.43 10.71
N GLN A 179 3.16 -59.71 11.47
CA GLN A 179 4.28 -60.28 12.24
C GLN A 179 3.81 -60.78 13.62
N ALA A 180 2.89 -61.76 13.62
CA ALA A 180 2.31 -62.29 14.85
C ALA A 180 3.31 -63.05 15.74
N ALA A 181 4.37 -63.60 15.14
CA ALA A 181 5.43 -64.29 15.87
C ALA A 181 6.26 -63.32 16.73
N ASP A 182 6.65 -62.17 16.16
CA ASP A 182 7.46 -61.16 16.85
C ASP A 182 6.68 -60.48 17.97
N ALA A 183 5.38 -60.21 17.74
CA ALA A 183 4.49 -59.70 18.78
C ALA A 183 4.42 -60.65 20.00
N ARG A 184 4.35 -61.97 19.76
CA ARG A 184 4.34 -62.98 20.83
C ARG A 184 5.67 -63.04 21.57
N ALA A 185 6.80 -62.97 20.86
CA ALA A 185 8.13 -62.96 21.48
C ALA A 185 8.34 -61.75 22.41
N ILE A 186 7.83 -60.58 22.02
CA ILE A 186 7.86 -59.36 22.85
C ILE A 186 7.00 -59.56 24.10
N LEU A 187 5.77 -60.09 23.96
CA LEU A 187 4.88 -60.36 25.09
C LEU A 187 5.46 -61.40 26.07
N ASP A 188 6.09 -62.46 25.58
CA ASP A 188 6.70 -63.49 26.42
C ASP A 188 7.93 -62.96 27.16
N THR A 189 8.70 -62.06 26.53
CA THR A 189 9.79 -61.35 27.19
C THR A 189 9.27 -60.44 28.30
N TYR A 190 8.20 -59.69 28.05
CA TYR A 190 7.58 -58.83 29.05
C TYR A 190 6.98 -59.63 30.22
N ARG A 191 6.34 -60.77 29.93
CA ARG A 191 5.79 -61.69 30.95
C ARG A 191 6.88 -62.27 31.85
N ARG A 192 8.03 -62.68 31.28
CA ARG A 192 9.19 -63.15 32.06
C ARG A 192 9.75 -62.09 32.99
N TRP A 193 9.79 -60.83 32.53
CA TRP A 193 10.29 -59.73 33.35
C TRP A 193 9.31 -59.33 34.46
N ARG A 194 8.00 -59.35 34.18
CA ARG A 194 6.95 -58.92 35.12
C ARG A 194 6.56 -60.01 36.13
N TYR A 195 6.65 -61.26 35.74
CA TYR A 195 6.46 -62.42 36.61
C TYR A 195 7.72 -63.28 36.54
N PRO A 196 8.83 -62.85 37.16
CA PRO A 196 10.02 -63.68 37.25
C PRO A 196 9.60 -64.95 37.99
N SER A 197 9.61 -66.07 37.28
CA SER A 197 9.10 -67.33 37.81
C SER A 197 9.80 -67.64 39.13
N ALA A 198 9.01 -67.89 40.18
CA ALA A 198 9.50 -68.30 41.50
C ALA A 198 10.31 -69.61 41.49
N ALA A 199 10.45 -70.25 40.32
CA ALA A 199 11.19 -71.48 40.08
C ALA A 199 12.74 -71.34 40.15
N HIS A 200 13.29 -70.14 40.36
CA HIS A 200 14.73 -69.94 40.59
C HIS A 200 15.11 -69.55 42.01
N ARG A 201 14.21 -69.71 43.00
CA ARG A 201 14.59 -69.68 44.41
C ARG A 201 15.18 -71.03 44.80
N ALA A 202 16.45 -71.26 44.46
CA ALA A 202 17.24 -72.30 45.09
C ALA A 202 17.40 -71.99 46.61
N PRO A 203 17.33 -73.00 47.48
CA PRO A 203 17.33 -72.83 48.92
C PRO A 203 18.78 -72.70 49.42
N ASN A 204 19.33 -71.50 49.43
CA ASN A 204 20.59 -71.24 50.14
C ASN A 204 20.71 -69.76 50.52
N ALA A 205 20.17 -69.43 51.69
CA ALA A 205 20.64 -68.31 52.51
C ALA A 205 20.15 -68.52 53.96
N ALA A 206 20.52 -69.68 54.53
CA ALA A 206 20.73 -69.78 55.96
C ALA A 206 22.19 -69.40 56.22
N VAL A 207 22.47 -68.09 56.37
CA VAL A 207 23.68 -67.59 57.02
C VAL A 207 23.28 -66.34 57.82
N ASP A 208 23.32 -66.53 59.13
CA ASP A 208 23.51 -65.57 60.22
C ASP A 208 22.61 -64.32 60.31
N ARG A 209 21.56 -64.49 61.13
CA ARG A 209 21.05 -63.42 62.00
C ARG A 209 22.10 -63.10 63.07
N ALA A 210 22.55 -61.86 63.11
CA ALA A 210 22.88 -61.19 64.36
C ALA A 210 21.95 -59.97 64.53
N PRO A 211 21.34 -59.78 65.71
CA PRO A 211 20.35 -58.74 65.95
C PRO A 211 21.03 -57.44 66.40
N GLY A 212 20.65 -56.31 65.82
CA GLY A 212 20.90 -55.01 66.44
C GLY A 212 21.52 -53.98 65.52
N SER A 213 20.67 -53.22 64.83
CA SER A 213 20.71 -51.75 64.78
C SER A 213 19.74 -51.29 63.69
N PHE A 214 18.52 -50.95 64.10
CA PHE A 214 17.60 -50.17 63.29
C PHE A 214 18.13 -48.73 63.21
N PRO A 215 18.33 -48.15 62.02
CA PRO A 215 18.49 -46.72 61.89
C PRO A 215 17.12 -46.03 62.10
N PRO A 216 17.08 -44.88 62.80
CA PRO A 216 15.83 -44.23 63.14
C PRO A 216 15.10 -43.69 61.90
N SER A 217 13.78 -43.87 61.95
CA SER A 217 12.75 -43.35 61.06
C SER A 217 12.86 -41.84 60.82
N ARG A 218 12.92 -41.47 59.54
CA ARG A 218 12.84 -40.10 59.03
C ARG A 218 11.40 -39.57 59.23
N PRO A 219 11.19 -38.37 59.80
CA PRO A 219 9.87 -37.77 59.97
C PRO A 219 9.25 -37.35 58.62
N PRO A 220 7.91 -37.27 58.52
CA PRO A 220 7.22 -36.99 57.27
C PRO A 220 7.48 -35.56 56.77
N ALA A 221 7.68 -35.44 55.46
CA ALA A 221 7.80 -34.18 54.75
C ALA A 221 6.56 -33.31 54.96
N GLY A 222 6.75 -32.09 55.43
CA GLY A 222 5.72 -31.06 55.45
C GLY A 222 5.34 -30.62 54.02
N PRO A 223 4.14 -30.05 53.84
CA PRO A 223 3.65 -29.63 52.53
C PRO A 223 4.49 -28.49 51.93
N PRO A 224 4.64 -28.45 50.60
CA PRO A 224 5.45 -27.44 49.92
C PRO A 224 4.88 -26.04 50.08
N GLY A 225 5.79 -25.09 50.25
CA GLY A 225 5.52 -23.69 50.55
C GLY A 225 4.71 -22.97 49.48
N SER A 226 3.92 -22.02 49.96
CA SER A 226 3.31 -20.96 49.17
C SER A 226 4.39 -20.15 48.44
N PRO A 227 4.16 -19.77 47.17
CA PRO A 227 5.10 -18.95 46.42
C PRO A 227 5.13 -17.51 46.97
N GLU A 228 6.33 -16.98 47.17
CA GLU A 228 6.60 -15.57 47.42
C GLU A 228 6.03 -14.68 46.29
N PRO A 229 5.56 -13.46 46.59
CA PRO A 229 5.10 -12.50 45.60
C PRO A 229 6.28 -11.91 44.84
N HIS A 230 6.39 -12.22 43.56
CA HIS A 230 7.33 -11.56 42.66
C HIS A 230 7.01 -10.07 42.55
N ALA A 231 8.02 -9.27 42.89
CA ALA A 231 8.06 -7.83 42.78
C ALA A 231 7.72 -7.34 41.36
N THR A 232 6.81 -6.38 41.32
CA THR A 232 6.48 -5.51 40.20
C THR A 232 7.76 -4.85 39.65
N ARG A 233 8.26 -5.32 38.50
CA ARG A 233 9.22 -4.58 37.68
C ARG A 233 8.46 -3.52 36.88
N THR A 234 8.58 -2.28 37.30
CA THR A 234 8.23 -1.08 36.53
C THR A 234 9.01 -1.06 35.20
N PRO A 235 8.39 -0.74 34.06
CA PRO A 235 9.11 -0.47 32.83
C PRO A 235 9.80 0.89 32.94
N VAL A 236 11.12 0.89 32.77
CA VAL A 236 11.96 2.08 32.63
C VAL A 236 11.68 2.71 31.27
N CYS A 237 11.32 3.99 31.28
CA CYS A 237 11.14 4.83 30.09
C CYS A 237 12.52 5.04 29.41
N PRO A 238 12.66 4.88 28.09
CA PRO A 238 13.90 5.26 27.41
C PRO A 238 14.03 6.80 27.32
N PRO A 239 15.24 7.37 27.46
CA PRO A 239 15.47 8.79 27.34
C PRO A 239 15.36 9.27 25.88
N GLU A 240 14.77 10.46 25.75
CA GLU A 240 14.55 11.26 24.55
C GLU A 240 15.89 11.74 23.94
N PRO A 241 16.09 11.69 22.61
CA PRO A 241 17.32 12.16 21.98
C PRO A 241 17.34 13.70 21.87
N PRO A 242 18.53 14.33 21.97
CA PRO A 242 18.66 15.79 21.93
C PRO A 242 18.37 16.37 20.54
N ALA A 243 17.67 17.50 20.55
CA ALA A 243 17.48 18.36 19.39
C ALA A 243 18.83 18.92 18.92
N HIS A 244 19.14 18.73 17.64
CA HIS A 244 20.22 19.41 16.95
C HIS A 244 19.69 20.76 16.41
N GLU A 245 20.24 21.85 16.94
CA GLU A 245 20.47 23.11 16.23
C GLU A 245 21.97 23.23 15.93
#